data_AF-A0A8J8ANA9-F1
#
_entry.id   AF-A0A8J8ANA9-F1
#
_cell.length_a   1.000
_cell.length_b   1.000
_cell.length_c   1.000
_cell.angle_alpha   90.00
_cell.angle_beta   90.00
_cell.angle_gamma   90.00
#
_symmetry.space_group_name_H-M   'P 1'
#
loop_
_entity.id
_entity.type
_entity.pdbx_description
1 polymer ?
#
loop_
_entity_poly.entity_id
_entity_poly.type
_entity_poly.pdbx_seq_one_letter_code
_entity_poly.pdbx_strand_id
1 'polypeptide(L)'
;MSVSSAAKKTGPLAFQLEVEFLDRLNEPVRDGRAASVSALIREALARFNLEQVVVVRPSQLTISVRLPVEIRRQLKSVAKAKHTSIGQLVRAAAEAYLPTLESDAAADAGLPIPQVELPEAEEPAPPAAPARKRQPTKKRRAKPAPSPRSPKAKAKRPAPKRKGMTRKRTRG
;
A
#
# COMPACT_ATOMS: atom_id res chain seq x y z
N MET A 1 49.52 12.57 -5.95
CA MET A 1 48.49 11.52 -5.79
C MET A 1 47.18 12.03 -6.37
N SER A 2 46.84 11.60 -7.58
CA SER A 2 45.69 12.11 -8.33
C SER A 2 44.48 11.22 -8.05
N VAL A 3 43.50 11.71 -7.29
CA VAL A 3 42.22 11.00 -7.10
C VAL A 3 41.32 11.29 -8.30
N SER A 4 41.27 10.34 -9.22
CA SER A 4 40.40 10.37 -10.40
C SER A 4 38.93 10.37 -9.96
N SER A 5 38.30 11.54 -10.05
CA SER A 5 36.87 11.74 -9.81
C SER A 5 36.08 11.16 -10.98
N ALA A 6 35.85 9.85 -10.94
CA ALA A 6 34.80 9.24 -11.72
C ALA A 6 33.46 9.79 -11.19
N ALA A 7 32.87 10.74 -11.90
CA ALA A 7 31.55 11.28 -11.64
C ALA A 7 30.50 10.17 -11.77
N LYS A 8 30.37 9.36 -10.70
CA LYS A 8 29.27 8.42 -10.49
C LYS A 8 27.99 9.24 -10.61
N LYS A 9 27.06 8.81 -11.45
CA LYS A 9 25.80 9.52 -11.69
C LYS A 9 25.04 9.69 -10.36
N THR A 10 25.18 10.83 -9.70
CA THR A 10 24.48 11.15 -8.46
C THR A 10 23.13 11.76 -8.83
N GLY A 11 22.06 11.00 -8.67
CA GLY A 11 20.68 11.48 -8.80
C GLY A 11 20.10 11.82 -7.42
N PRO A 12 19.13 12.74 -7.35
CA PRO A 12 18.39 12.97 -6.11
C PRO A 12 17.57 11.74 -5.73
N LEU A 13 17.63 11.35 -4.46
CA LEU A 13 16.76 10.32 -3.88
C LEU A 13 15.72 11.02 -3.00
N ALA A 14 14.45 10.98 -3.43
CA ALA A 14 13.35 11.49 -2.64
C ALA A 14 12.85 10.41 -1.68
N PHE A 15 12.76 10.74 -0.40
CA PHE A 15 12.18 9.90 0.64
C PHE A 15 11.39 10.78 1.62
N GLN A 16 10.48 10.17 2.35
CA GLN A 16 9.69 10.84 3.37
C GLN A 16 10.39 10.70 4.73
N LEU A 17 10.35 11.77 5.52
CA LEU A 17 10.94 11.85 6.84
C LEU A 17 9.96 12.54 7.77
N GLU A 18 9.94 12.14 9.04
CA GLU A 18 9.13 12.80 10.07
C GLU A 18 9.64 14.23 10.31
N VAL A 19 8.72 15.17 10.50
CA VAL A 19 9.03 16.59 10.68
C VAL A 19 9.86 16.80 11.95
N GLU A 20 9.48 16.16 13.05
CA GLU A 20 10.21 16.24 14.32
C GLU A 20 11.65 15.74 14.20
N PHE A 21 11.87 14.70 13.38
CA PHE A 21 13.22 14.19 13.15
C PHE A 21 14.04 15.12 12.25
N LEU A 22 13.41 15.77 11.27
CA LEU A 22 14.06 16.79 10.46
C LEU A 22 14.55 17.97 11.32
N ASP A 23 13.77 18.37 12.33
CA ASP A 23 14.18 19.43 13.27
C ASP A 23 15.42 19.04 14.07
N ARG A 24 15.49 17.81 14.56
CA ARG A 24 16.70 17.27 15.23
C ARG A 24 17.92 17.23 14.31
N LEU A 25 17.74 17.00 13.01
CA LEU A 25 18.83 17.06 12.04
C LEU A 25 19.29 18.50 11.74
N ASN A 26 18.44 19.50 11.97
CA ASN A 26 18.81 20.89 11.79
C ASN A 26 19.64 21.44 12.96
N GLU A 27 19.52 20.88 14.16
CA GLU A 27 20.31 21.33 15.32
C GLU A 27 21.83 21.28 15.07
N PRO A 28 22.44 20.15 14.62
CA PRO A 28 23.88 20.12 14.33
C PRO A 28 24.31 21.02 13.16
N VAL A 29 23.38 21.32 12.24
CA VAL A 29 23.65 22.22 11.11
C VAL A 29 23.68 23.67 11.59
N ARG A 30 22.78 24.05 12.52
CA ARG A 30 22.77 25.36 13.17
C ARG A 30 24.00 25.56 14.06
N ASP A 31 24.43 24.51 14.75
CA ASP A 31 25.64 24.51 15.58
C ASP A 31 26.95 24.55 14.76
N GLY A 32 26.87 24.53 13.42
CA GLY A 32 28.04 24.55 12.53
C GLY A 32 28.82 23.23 12.50
N ARG A 33 28.31 22.15 13.11
CA ARG A 33 28.95 20.82 13.09
C ARG A 33 28.80 20.10 11.74
N ALA A 34 27.81 20.51 10.94
CA ALA A 34 27.60 19.99 9.59
C ALA A 34 27.24 21.11 8.62
N ALA A 35 27.72 21.01 7.38
CA ALA A 35 27.50 22.04 6.35
C ALA A 35 26.05 22.13 5.84
N SER A 36 25.29 21.02 5.90
CA SER A 36 23.87 20.96 5.55
C SER A 36 23.27 19.63 6.01
N VAL A 37 21.94 19.55 6.11
CA VAL A 37 21.22 18.30 6.41
C VAL A 37 21.58 17.20 5.41
N SER A 38 21.63 17.54 4.12
CA SER A 38 22.02 16.60 3.06
C SER A 38 23.46 16.10 3.20
N ALA A 39 24.39 16.94 3.67
CA ALA A 39 25.77 16.53 3.91
C ALA A 39 25.86 15.59 5.13
N LEU A 40 25.15 15.92 6.21
CA LEU A 40 25.04 15.10 7.40
C LEU A 40 24.49 13.71 7.08
N ILE A 41 23.39 13.63 6.32
CA ILE A 41 22.78 12.34 5.93
C ILE A 41 23.76 11.52 5.07
N ARG A 42 24.47 12.15 4.13
CA ARG A 42 25.49 11.44 3.33
C ARG A 42 26.61 10.87 4.20
N GLU A 43 27.09 11.63 5.16
CA GLU A 43 28.16 11.19 6.07
C GLU A 43 27.67 10.10 7.04
N ALA A 44 26.47 10.24 7.59
CA ALA A 44 25.85 9.24 8.43
C ALA A 44 25.73 7.90 7.69
N LEU A 45 25.19 7.92 6.46
CA LEU A 45 25.07 6.72 5.63
C LEU A 45 26.43 6.13 5.20
N ALA A 46 27.46 6.95 5.04
CA ALA A 46 28.80 6.46 4.72
C ALA A 46 29.47 5.70 5.87
N ARG A 47 29.12 6.04 7.13
CA ARG A 47 29.64 5.38 8.34
C ARG A 47 28.74 4.25 8.83
N PHE A 48 27.49 4.23 8.40
CA PHE A 48 26.50 3.28 8.89
C PHE A 48 26.63 1.91 8.20
N ASN A 49 26.69 0.84 8.99
CA ASN A 49 26.73 -0.51 8.47
C ASN A 49 25.31 -1.01 8.14
N LEU A 50 24.97 -0.99 6.85
CA LEU A 50 23.66 -1.41 6.34
C LEU A 50 23.40 -2.92 6.49
N GLU A 51 24.44 -3.74 6.65
CA GLU A 51 24.30 -5.20 6.77
C GLU A 51 23.81 -5.64 8.15
N GLN A 52 23.99 -4.79 9.16
CA GLN A 52 23.60 -5.08 10.56
C GLN A 52 22.24 -4.50 10.94
N VAL A 53 21.48 -4.00 9.96
CA VAL A 53 20.19 -3.35 10.23
C VAL A 53 19.09 -4.38 10.40
N VAL A 54 18.61 -4.52 11.63
CA VAL A 54 17.39 -5.27 11.93
C VAL A 54 16.19 -4.38 11.65
N VAL A 55 15.57 -4.55 10.49
CA VAL A 55 14.30 -3.88 10.17
C VAL A 55 13.17 -4.68 10.82
N VAL A 56 12.68 -4.21 11.98
CA VAL A 56 11.48 -4.77 12.61
C VAL A 56 10.26 -4.37 11.78
N ARG A 57 9.86 -5.25 10.85
CA ARG A 57 8.58 -5.08 10.17
C ARG A 57 7.50 -5.70 11.04
N PRO A 58 6.47 -4.95 11.47
CA PRO A 58 5.33 -5.56 12.14
C PRO A 58 4.72 -6.60 11.21
N SER A 59 4.51 -7.82 11.70
CA SER A 59 3.87 -8.89 10.93
C SER A 59 2.45 -8.47 10.57
N GLN A 60 2.21 -8.21 9.29
CA GLN A 60 0.88 -7.84 8.79
C GLN A 60 0.12 -9.11 8.39
N LEU A 61 -1.01 -9.37 9.04
CA LEU A 61 -1.93 -10.44 8.65
C LEU A 61 -3.04 -9.88 7.75
N THR A 62 -3.44 -10.68 6.77
CA THR A 62 -4.59 -10.35 5.91
C THR A 62 -5.84 -10.98 6.49
N ILE A 63 -6.81 -10.15 6.88
CA ILE A 63 -8.11 -10.58 7.43
C ILE A 63 -9.21 -10.18 6.44
N SER A 64 -10.06 -11.14 6.07
CA SER A 64 -11.23 -10.88 5.22
C SER A 64 -12.50 -10.80 6.06
N VAL A 65 -13.03 -9.59 6.25
CA VAL A 65 -14.29 -9.36 6.97
C VAL A 65 -15.42 -9.17 5.96
N ARG A 66 -16.55 -9.85 6.17
CA ARG A 66 -17.75 -9.64 5.37
C ARG A 66 -18.46 -8.39 5.87
N LEU A 67 -18.40 -7.32 5.09
CA LEU A 67 -19.04 -6.05 5.42
C LEU A 67 -20.23 -5.79 4.47
N PRO A 68 -21.33 -5.21 4.98
CA PRO A 68 -22.41 -4.66 4.16
C PRO A 68 -21.89 -3.70 3.09
N VAL A 69 -22.62 -3.63 1.96
CA VAL A 69 -22.20 -2.85 0.79
C VAL A 69 -22.07 -1.35 1.11
N GLU A 70 -22.96 -0.80 1.94
CA GLU A 70 -22.95 0.61 2.31
C GLU A 70 -21.71 1.00 3.12
N ILE A 71 -21.34 0.18 4.10
CA ILE A 71 -20.12 0.40 4.92
C ILE A 71 -18.88 0.35 4.03
N ARG A 72 -18.83 -0.60 3.08
CA ARG A 72 -17.73 -0.68 2.10
C ARG A 72 -17.62 0.56 1.22
N ARG A 73 -18.75 1.16 0.83
CA ARG A 73 -18.78 2.39 0.02
C ARG A 73 -18.30 3.59 0.82
N GLN A 74 -18.78 3.73 2.05
CA GLN A 74 -18.37 4.80 2.97
C GLN A 74 -16.87 4.75 3.26
N LEU A 75 -16.34 3.58 3.64
CA LEU A 75 -14.91 3.40 3.90
C LEU A 75 -14.04 3.80 2.71
N LYS A 76 -14.43 3.42 1.49
CA LYS A 76 -13.72 3.82 0.27
C LYS A 76 -13.76 5.33 0.02
N SER A 77 -14.92 5.96 0.23
CA SER A 77 -15.10 7.40 0.06
C SER A 77 -14.21 8.18 1.04
N VAL A 78 -14.27 7.82 2.32
CA VAL A 78 -13.49 8.45 3.40
C VAL A 78 -11.99 8.23 3.20
N ALA A 79 -11.57 7.02 2.84
CA ALA A 79 -10.17 6.72 2.56
C ALA A 79 -9.61 7.62 1.46
N LYS A 80 -10.39 7.82 0.37
CA LYS A 80 -9.99 8.70 -0.73
C LYS A 80 -9.95 10.17 -0.32
N ALA A 81 -10.95 10.63 0.44
CA ALA A 81 -11.03 12.02 0.89
C ALA A 81 -9.90 12.39 1.86
N LYS A 82 -9.53 11.47 2.76
CA LYS A 82 -8.50 11.69 3.79
C LYS A 82 -7.11 11.19 3.38
N HIS A 83 -6.93 10.76 2.13
CA HIS A 83 -5.68 10.19 1.63
C HIS A 83 -5.08 9.09 2.53
N THR A 84 -5.94 8.27 3.13
CA THR A 84 -5.54 7.20 4.04
C THR A 84 -5.96 5.84 3.50
N SER A 85 -5.40 4.77 4.05
CA SER A 85 -5.79 3.41 3.66
C SER A 85 -7.06 2.96 4.38
N ILE A 86 -7.83 2.07 3.74
CA ILE A 86 -8.99 1.44 4.38
C ILE A 86 -8.56 0.70 5.66
N GLY A 87 -7.39 0.04 5.63
CA GLY A 87 -6.86 -0.66 6.81
C GLY A 87 -6.58 0.27 7.99
N GLN A 88 -6.06 1.47 7.74
CA GLN A 88 -5.86 2.49 8.79
C GLN A 88 -7.20 2.96 9.38
N LEU A 89 -8.22 3.15 8.56
CA LEU A 89 -9.56 3.50 9.05
C LEU A 89 -10.17 2.38 9.90
N VAL A 90 -10.03 1.12 9.46
CA VAL A 90 -10.54 -0.04 10.20
C VAL A 90 -9.79 -0.21 11.52
N ARG A 91 -8.46 -0.01 11.52
CA ARG A 91 -7.64 -0.02 12.74
C ARG A 91 -8.12 1.03 13.73
N ALA A 92 -8.24 2.29 13.31
CA ALA A 92 -8.70 3.38 14.18
C ALA A 92 -10.12 3.13 14.73
N ALA A 93 -11.01 2.58 13.90
CA ALA A 93 -12.36 2.22 14.34
C ALA A 93 -12.37 1.09 15.39
N ALA A 94 -11.50 0.09 15.21
CA ALA A 94 -11.36 -1.01 16.17
C ALA A 94 -10.73 -0.53 17.49
N GLU A 95 -9.65 0.26 17.42
CA GLU A 95 -8.98 0.85 18.59
C GLU A 95 -9.93 1.73 19.41
N ALA A 96 -10.85 2.45 18.75
CA ALA A 96 -11.87 3.24 19.44
C ALA A 96 -12.97 2.38 20.09
N TYR A 97 -13.22 1.17 19.59
CA TYR A 97 -14.27 0.27 20.09
C TYR A 97 -13.79 -0.68 21.20
N LEU A 98 -12.50 -1.01 21.26
CA LEU A 98 -11.97 -1.91 22.29
C LEU A 98 -12.26 -1.44 23.73
N PRO A 99 -12.07 -0.15 24.09
CA PRO A 99 -12.34 0.31 25.46
C PRO A 99 -13.81 0.19 25.90
N THR A 100 -14.76 0.26 24.95
CA THR A 100 -16.18 0.10 25.28
C THR A 100 -16.49 -1.34 25.68
N LEU A 101 -15.85 -2.32 25.04
CA LEU A 101 -16.00 -3.73 25.39
C LEU A 101 -15.42 -4.07 26.76
N GLU A 102 -14.29 -3.47 27.13
CA GLU A 102 -13.67 -3.67 28.45
C GLU A 102 -14.53 -3.09 29.58
N SER A 103 -15.24 -2.00 29.29
CA SER A 103 -16.17 -1.35 30.23
C SER A 103 -17.45 -2.17 30.43
N ASP A 104 -17.98 -2.76 29.36
CA ASP A 104 -19.15 -3.64 29.42
C ASP A 104 -18.82 -5.02 30.02
N ALA A 105 -17.62 -5.56 29.76
CA ALA A 105 -17.16 -6.83 30.32
C ALA A 105 -16.94 -6.79 31.85
N ALA A 106 -16.62 -5.61 32.40
CA ALA A 106 -16.54 -5.42 33.86
C ALA A 106 -17.91 -5.52 34.56
N ALA A 107 -19.02 -5.36 33.82
CA ALA A 107 -20.37 -5.51 34.35
C ALA A 107 -20.90 -6.97 34.30
N ASP A 108 -20.30 -7.83 33.48
CA ASP A 108 -20.76 -9.22 33.24
C ASP A 108 -19.86 -10.30 33.87
N ALA A 109 -18.78 -9.91 34.57
CA ALA A 109 -17.86 -10.83 35.26
C ALA A 109 -18.42 -11.40 36.60
N GLY A 110 -19.74 -11.58 36.69
CA GLY A 110 -20.44 -12.03 37.90
C GLY A 110 -21.29 -13.29 37.73
N LEU A 111 -21.27 -13.97 36.58
CA LEU A 111 -22.07 -15.17 36.36
C LEU A 111 -21.21 -16.43 36.14
N PRO A 112 -21.44 -17.51 36.91
CA PRO A 112 -20.71 -18.76 36.76
C PRO A 112 -21.09 -19.40 35.42
N ILE A 113 -20.09 -19.71 34.60
CA ILE A 113 -20.26 -20.49 33.37
C ILE A 113 -20.87 -21.85 33.77
N PRO A 114 -22.11 -22.20 33.34
CA PRO A 114 -22.61 -23.54 33.52
C PRO A 114 -21.76 -24.48 32.64
N GLN A 115 -21.10 -25.45 33.28
CA GLN A 115 -20.43 -26.54 32.58
C GLN A 115 -21.48 -27.28 31.74
N VAL A 116 -21.39 -27.13 30.42
CA VAL A 116 -22.16 -27.94 29.49
C VAL A 116 -21.37 -29.23 29.30
N GLU A 117 -21.83 -30.32 29.93
CA GLU A 117 -21.35 -31.66 29.65
C GLU A 117 -21.53 -31.95 28.16
N LEU A 118 -20.44 -32.36 27.50
CA LEU A 118 -20.47 -32.85 26.12
C LEU A 118 -21.36 -34.09 26.04
N PRO A 119 -22.45 -34.10 25.25
CA PRO A 119 -23.08 -35.34 24.90
C PRO A 119 -22.18 -36.11 23.92
N GLU A 120 -21.93 -37.34 24.32
CA GLU A 120 -21.19 -38.39 23.65
C GLU A 120 -21.66 -38.62 22.20
N ALA A 121 -20.71 -38.93 21.34
CA ALA A 121 -20.92 -39.17 19.93
C ALA A 121 -21.80 -40.42 19.69
N GLU A 122 -22.84 -40.27 18.87
CA GLU A 122 -23.46 -41.40 18.16
C GLU A 122 -23.43 -41.12 16.66
N GLU A 123 -22.58 -41.86 15.98
CA GLU A 123 -22.44 -41.92 14.53
C GLU A 123 -23.43 -42.97 13.99
N PRO A 124 -24.33 -42.64 13.04
CA PRO A 124 -24.93 -43.66 12.19
C PRO A 124 -24.50 -43.51 10.72
N ALA A 125 -24.06 -44.65 10.19
CA ALA A 125 -23.58 -44.96 8.85
C ALA A 125 -24.55 -44.58 7.69
N PRO A 126 -24.08 -44.54 6.42
CA PRO A 126 -24.72 -43.81 5.33
C PRO A 126 -25.74 -44.66 4.55
N PRO A 127 -26.74 -44.04 3.89
CA PRO A 127 -27.45 -44.70 2.80
C PRO A 127 -27.28 -44.00 1.43
N ALA A 128 -26.82 -44.81 0.48
CA ALA A 128 -27.22 -44.97 -0.91
C ALA A 128 -27.29 -43.75 -1.87
N ALA A 129 -26.44 -43.80 -2.90
CA ALA A 129 -26.59 -43.04 -4.14
C ALA A 129 -27.77 -43.55 -4.99
N PRO A 130 -28.41 -42.67 -5.80
CA PRO A 130 -28.95 -43.10 -7.07
C PRO A 130 -28.50 -42.23 -8.27
N ALA A 131 -27.92 -42.94 -9.24
CA ALA A 131 -28.10 -42.87 -10.69
C ALA A 131 -28.16 -41.50 -11.42
N ARG A 132 -27.13 -41.31 -12.25
CA ARG A 132 -27.08 -40.51 -13.48
C ARG A 132 -28.40 -40.45 -14.27
N LYS A 133 -28.80 -39.25 -14.68
CA LYS A 133 -29.49 -39.02 -15.97
C LYS A 133 -28.66 -38.07 -16.85
N ARG A 134 -28.42 -38.51 -18.10
CA ARG A 134 -27.60 -37.85 -19.11
C ARG A 134 -28.44 -36.80 -19.88
N GLN A 135 -27.88 -35.59 -19.97
CA GLN A 135 -27.88 -34.52 -21.02
C GLN A 135 -29.06 -34.34 -22.02
N PRO A 136 -29.26 -33.10 -22.52
CA PRO A 136 -28.64 -32.78 -23.82
C PRO A 136 -28.07 -31.35 -23.99
N THR A 137 -26.85 -31.32 -24.54
CA THR A 137 -26.31 -30.38 -25.55
C THR A 137 -26.89 -28.96 -25.68
N LYS A 138 -26.08 -27.94 -25.35
CA LYS A 138 -26.02 -26.71 -26.16
C LYS A 138 -24.57 -26.31 -26.48
N LYS A 139 -24.35 -26.27 -27.79
CA LYS A 139 -23.22 -25.86 -28.60
C LYS A 139 -22.47 -24.60 -28.12
N ARG A 140 -21.14 -24.68 -28.28
CA ARG A 140 -20.22 -23.66 -28.84
C ARG A 140 -20.16 -22.29 -28.13
N ARG A 141 -19.01 -22.01 -27.52
CA ARG A 141 -18.00 -21.15 -28.15
C ARG A 141 -16.63 -21.32 -27.48
N ALA A 142 -15.63 -21.45 -28.34
CA ALA A 142 -14.24 -21.65 -28.00
C ALA A 142 -13.72 -20.54 -27.08
N LYS A 143 -12.84 -20.94 -26.15
CA LYS A 143 -11.93 -20.04 -25.44
C LYS A 143 -11.14 -19.24 -26.49
N PRO A 144 -11.16 -17.90 -26.51
CA PRO A 144 -10.10 -17.18 -27.18
C PRO A 144 -8.82 -17.33 -26.34
N ALA A 145 -7.78 -17.89 -26.96
CA ALA A 145 -6.42 -17.88 -26.48
C ALA A 145 -5.96 -16.43 -26.19
N PRO A 146 -5.03 -16.21 -25.24
CA PRO A 146 -4.45 -14.89 -25.02
C PRO A 146 -3.72 -14.44 -26.29
N SER A 147 -4.18 -13.33 -26.86
CA SER A 147 -3.55 -12.71 -28.02
C SER A 147 -2.13 -12.21 -27.66
N PRO A 148 -1.10 -12.49 -28.47
CA PRO A 148 0.21 -11.89 -28.30
C PRO A 148 0.15 -10.39 -28.60
N ARG A 149 0.84 -9.62 -27.74
CA ARG A 149 1.12 -8.19 -27.84
C ARG A 149 1.26 -7.71 -29.30
N SER A 150 0.33 -6.87 -29.75
CA SER A 150 0.55 -5.99 -30.89
C SER A 150 1.52 -4.88 -30.49
N PRO A 151 2.60 -4.63 -31.26
CA PRO A 151 3.50 -3.50 -31.01
C PRO A 151 2.78 -2.17 -31.26
N LYS A 152 2.98 -1.24 -30.32
CA LYS A 152 2.43 0.12 -30.32
C LYS A 152 2.62 0.80 -31.67
N ALA A 153 1.52 1.25 -32.24
CA ALA A 153 1.48 2.14 -33.38
C ALA A 153 2.26 3.44 -33.10
N LYS A 154 3.09 3.81 -34.07
CA LYS A 154 3.90 5.02 -34.12
C LYS A 154 3.02 6.26 -33.92
N ALA A 155 3.29 7.02 -32.86
CA ALA A 155 2.72 8.34 -32.65
C ALA A 155 3.20 9.27 -33.77
N LYS A 156 2.23 9.75 -34.58
CA LYS A 156 2.44 10.82 -35.56
C LYS A 156 2.93 12.08 -34.85
N ARG A 157 4.13 12.55 -35.21
CA ARG A 157 4.64 13.88 -34.89
C ARG A 157 3.68 14.94 -35.46
N PRO A 158 3.16 15.91 -34.68
CA PRO A 158 2.56 17.09 -35.26
C PRO A 158 3.67 18.06 -35.69
N ALA A 159 3.67 18.43 -36.97
CA ALA A 159 4.54 19.45 -37.56
C ALA A 159 4.24 20.84 -36.98
N PRO A 160 5.24 21.70 -36.73
CA PRO A 160 4.99 23.08 -36.33
C PRO A 160 4.46 23.90 -37.51
N LYS A 161 3.22 24.40 -37.37
CA LYS A 161 2.61 25.37 -38.27
C LYS A 161 3.40 26.69 -38.18
N ARG A 162 4.14 27.03 -39.25
CA ARG A 162 4.61 28.40 -39.50
C ARG A 162 3.38 29.27 -39.78
N LYS A 163 3.15 30.30 -38.98
CA LYS A 163 2.19 31.36 -39.31
C LYS A 163 2.67 32.71 -38.78
N GLY A 164 3.11 33.55 -39.73
CA GLY A 164 3.02 35.01 -39.72
C GLY A 164 3.88 35.80 -38.72
N MET A 165 4.78 36.64 -39.24
CA MET A 165 4.58 38.10 -39.14
C MET A 165 5.55 38.83 -40.08
N THR A 166 4.97 39.58 -41.00
CA THR A 166 5.60 40.56 -41.89
C THR A 166 6.16 41.77 -41.15
N ARG A 167 7.26 42.30 -41.72
CA ARG A 167 7.74 43.70 -41.71
C ARG A 167 8.34 44.28 -40.41
N LYS A 168 9.62 44.61 -40.48
CA LYS A 168 10.07 45.99 -40.26
C LYS A 168 11.32 46.31 -41.10
N ARG A 169 11.16 47.29 -41.99
CA ARG A 169 12.23 48.04 -42.64
C ARG A 169 13.12 48.66 -41.55
N THR A 170 14.43 48.57 -41.69
CA THR A 170 15.37 49.55 -41.14
C THR A 170 16.47 49.80 -42.18
N ARG A 171 16.81 51.09 -42.30
CA ARG A 171 17.72 51.72 -43.27
C ARG A 171 19.17 51.24 -43.11
N GLY A 172 19.88 51.22 -44.23
CA GLY A 172 21.33 51.17 -44.36
C GLY A 172 21.65 51.43 -45.81
#